data_AF-A0A8T4HPA2-F1
#
_entry.id   AF-A0A8T4HPA2-F1
#
_cell.length_a   1.000
_cell.length_b   1.000
_cell.length_c   1.000
_cell.angle_alpha   90.00
_cell.angle_beta   90.00
_cell.angle_gamma   90.00
#
_symmetry.space_group_name_H-M   'P 1'
#
loop_
_entity.id
_entity.type
_entity.pdbx_description
1 polymer ?
#
loop_
_entity_poly.entity_id
_entity_poly.type
_entity_poly.pdbx_seq_one_letter_code
_entity_poly.pdbx_strand_id
1 'polypeptide(L)' 'MSTPTSLGGSGKEPVGVVGIGQTKHVSARRDVSMAGLVREAAVRALADAELGWADIDAVVIGKAPDFFEGVL' A
#
# COMPACT_ATOMS: atom_id res chain seq x y z
N MET A 1 15.52 -33.90 -16.76
CA MET A 1 14.50 -32.96 -16.24
C MET A 1 14.93 -31.58 -16.72
N SER A 2 14.37 -31.12 -17.83
CA SER A 2 14.77 -29.90 -18.53
C SER A 2 14.51 -28.68 -17.66
N THR A 3 15.57 -27.92 -17.39
CA THR A 3 15.48 -26.54 -16.88
C THR A 3 14.58 -25.72 -17.79
N PRO A 4 13.57 -24.99 -17.27
CA PRO A 4 12.85 -24.05 -18.10
C PRO A 4 13.80 -22.93 -18.52
N THR A 5 14.05 -22.88 -19.82
CA THR A 5 14.74 -21.82 -20.54
C THR A 5 14.22 -20.46 -20.10
N SER A 6 15.12 -19.58 -19.65
CA SER A 6 14.80 -18.17 -19.40
C SER A 6 14.28 -17.55 -20.69
N LEU A 7 13.00 -17.20 -20.72
CA LEU A 7 12.45 -16.38 -21.80
C LEU A 7 13.01 -14.98 -21.64
N GLY A 8 14.00 -14.66 -22.46
CA GLY A 8 14.40 -13.29 -22.73
C GLY A 8 13.19 -12.52 -23.26
N GLY A 9 12.71 -11.58 -22.47
CA GLY A 9 11.67 -10.65 -22.83
C GLY A 9 11.97 -9.31 -22.19
N SER A 10 12.04 -8.26 -23.00
CA SER A 10 11.87 -6.85 -22.59
C SER A 10 10.41 -6.59 -22.10
N GLY A 11 9.79 -7.56 -21.44
CA GLY A 11 8.41 -7.50 -20.98
C GLY A 11 8.39 -7.15 -19.50
N LYS A 12 7.60 -6.14 -19.12
CA LYS A 12 7.30 -5.88 -17.70
C LYS A 12 6.75 -7.17 -17.09
N GLU A 13 7.29 -7.59 -15.96
CA GLU A 13 6.72 -8.71 -15.20
C GLU A 13 5.24 -8.41 -14.89
N PRO A 14 4.34 -9.40 -15.00
CA PRO A 14 2.94 -9.20 -14.69
C PRO A 14 2.79 -8.82 -13.21
N VAL A 15 2.00 -7.78 -12.92
CA VAL A 15 1.75 -7.27 -11.56
C VAL A 15 0.30 -7.52 -11.17
N GLY A 16 0.09 -7.99 -9.94
CA GLY A 16 -1.24 -8.17 -9.35
C GLY A 16 -1.42 -7.27 -8.12
N VAL A 17 -2.66 -6.81 -7.89
CA VAL A 17 -3.07 -6.18 -6.62
C VAL A 17 -3.55 -7.30 -5.70
N VAL A 18 -2.85 -7.49 -4.58
CA VAL A 18 -3.11 -8.60 -3.65
C VAL A 18 -3.92 -8.21 -2.42
N GLY A 19 -4.08 -6.92 -2.14
CA GLY A 19 -4.94 -6.42 -1.08
C GLY A 19 -5.15 -4.92 -1.15
N ILE A 20 -6.26 -4.45 -0.59
CA ILE A 20 -6.65 -3.04 -0.56
C ILE A 20 -7.06 -2.59 0.84
N GLY A 21 -6.84 -1.30 1.13
CA GLY A 21 -7.20 -0.74 2.43
C GLY A 21 -7.51 0.74 2.32
N GLN A 22 -8.59 1.17 2.96
CA GLN A 22 -9.03 2.57 3.01
C GLN A 22 -9.38 2.95 4.44
N THR A 23 -9.18 4.21 4.78
CA THR A 23 -9.65 4.78 6.05
C THR A 23 -11.14 5.07 6.01
N LYS A 24 -11.74 5.37 7.17
CA LYS A 24 -13.09 5.91 7.22
C LYS A 24 -13.13 7.31 6.58
N HIS A 25 -13.96 7.49 5.56
CA HIS A 25 -14.16 8.77 4.88
C HIS A 25 -15.08 9.68 5.70
N VAL A 26 -14.53 10.79 6.18
CA VAL A 26 -15.22 11.86 6.91
C VAL A 26 -14.56 13.19 6.57
N SER A 27 -15.21 14.31 6.89
CA SER A 27 -14.68 15.65 6.57
C SER A 27 -13.38 16.00 7.29
N ALA A 28 -13.18 15.50 8.51
CA ALA A 28 -11.93 15.66 9.27
C ALA A 28 -11.78 14.55 10.32
N ARG A 29 -10.54 14.15 10.61
CA ARG A 29 -10.18 13.19 11.67
C ARG A 29 -9.24 13.89 12.65
N ARG A 30 -9.76 14.28 13.82
CA ARG A 30 -8.96 14.93 14.89
C ARG A 30 -8.38 13.94 15.91
N ASP A 31 -8.77 12.68 15.78
CA ASP A 31 -8.41 11.58 16.66
C ASP A 31 -7.12 10.86 16.25
N VAL A 32 -6.55 11.20 15.09
CA VAL A 32 -5.39 10.53 14.52
C VAL A 32 -4.55 11.51 13.70
N SER A 33 -3.24 11.27 13.64
CA SER A 33 -2.31 12.04 12.81
C SER A 33 -2.34 11.60 11.34
N MET A 34 -1.68 12.37 10.47
CA MET A 34 -1.48 11.95 9.07
C MET A 34 -0.83 10.59 8.91
N ALA A 35 0.28 10.36 9.62
CA ALA A 35 0.91 9.05 9.65
C ALA A 35 -0.03 7.95 10.18
N GLY A 36 -0.90 8.28 11.14
CA GLY A 36 -1.92 7.38 11.65
C GLY A 36 -2.95 6.97 10.61
N LEU A 37 -3.43 7.88 9.76
CA LEU A 37 -4.35 7.55 8.66
C LEU A 37 -3.69 6.62 7.65
N VAL A 38 -2.46 6.92 7.22
CA VAL A 38 -1.70 6.07 6.29
C VAL A 38 -1.50 4.68 6.89
N ARG A 39 -1.15 4.60 8.18
CA ARG A 39 -0.99 3.32 8.87
C ARG A 39 -2.30 2.53 8.98
N GLU A 40 -3.42 3.18 9.26
CA GLU A 40 -4.75 2.54 9.31
C GLU A 40 -5.08 1.89 7.95
N ALA A 41 -4.90 2.63 6.84
CA ALA A 41 -5.12 2.10 5.50
C ALA A 41 -4.17 0.94 5.17
N ALA A 42 -2.88 1.09 5.47
CA ALA A 42 -1.88 0.07 5.16
C ALA A 42 -2.10 -1.23 5.95
N VAL A 43 -2.46 -1.15 7.24
CA VAL A 43 -2.79 -2.33 8.06
C VAL A 43 -4.00 -3.08 7.49
N ARG A 44 -5.01 -2.36 6.99
CA ARG A 44 -6.17 -2.98 6.33
C ARG A 44 -5.79 -3.67 5.03
N ALA A 45 -4.94 -3.05 4.21
CA ALA A 45 -4.45 -3.64 2.96
C ALA A 45 -3.63 -4.92 3.20
N LEU A 46 -2.78 -4.93 4.23
CA LEU A 46 -2.03 -6.12 4.62
C LEU A 46 -2.94 -7.23 5.13
N ALA A 47 -3.97 -6.88 5.92
CA ALA A 47 -4.94 -7.85 6.40
C ALA A 47 -5.77 -8.47 5.26
N ASP A 48 -6.19 -7.68 4.28
CA ASP A 48 -6.90 -8.14 3.08
C ASP A 48 -6.03 -9.08 2.22
N ALA A 49 -4.71 -8.81 2.18
CA ALA A 49 -3.74 -9.67 1.48
C ALA A 49 -3.30 -10.90 2.29
N GLU A 50 -3.71 -11.02 3.57
CA GLU A 50 -3.18 -12.02 4.52
C GLU A 50 -1.64 -11.97 4.67
N LEU A 51 -1.05 -10.78 4.63
CA LEU A 51 0.40 -10.54 4.73
C LEU A 51 0.80 -9.77 5.99
N GLY A 52 2.08 -9.83 6.33
CA GLY A 52 2.73 -9.02 7.35
C GLY A 52 3.70 -7.99 6.79
N TRP A 53 4.20 -7.11 7.66
CA TRP A 53 5.18 -6.09 7.28
C TRP A 53 6.54 -6.66 6.84
N ALA A 54 6.87 -7.88 7.26
CA ALA A 54 8.10 -8.56 6.87
C ALA A 54 8.08 -9.05 5.41
N ASP A 55 6.88 -9.13 4.81
CA ASP A 55 6.68 -9.57 3.42
C ASP A 55 6.78 -8.40 2.42
N ILE A 56 7.07 -7.18 2.89
CA ILE A 56 7.09 -5.95 2.09
C ILE A 56 8.52 -5.45 1.90
N ASP A 57 9.02 -5.52 0.67
CA ASP A 57 10.37 -5.06 0.33
C ASP A 57 10.48 -3.54 0.23
N ALA A 58 9.38 -2.86 -0.13
CA ALA A 58 9.39 -1.42 -0.37
C ALA A 58 8.03 -0.78 -0.05
N VAL A 59 8.09 0.48 0.40
CA VAL A 59 6.92 1.31 0.67
C VAL A 59 7.02 2.59 -0.15
N VAL A 60 5.97 2.89 -0.91
CA VAL A 60 5.85 4.14 -1.67
C VAL A 60 4.63 4.90 -1.14
N ILE A 61 4.83 6.15 -0.76
CA ILE A 61 3.78 7.02 -0.22
C ILE A 61 3.62 8.21 -1.13
N GLY A 62 2.42 8.39 -1.69
CA GLY A 62 2.01 9.64 -2.30
C GLY A 62 1.29 10.50 -1.25
N LYS A 63 1.80 11.70 -0.96
CA LYS A 63 1.11 12.68 -0.10
C LYS A 63 0.81 13.98 -0.84
N ALA A 64 -0.27 14.63 -0.44
CA ALA A 64 -0.55 16.00 -0.87
C ALA A 64 0.28 16.98 -0.01
N PRO A 65 0.38 18.27 -0.35
CA PRO A 65 0.91 19.26 0.57
C PRO A 65 0.06 19.31 1.87
N ASP A 66 0.69 19.45 3.03
CA ASP A 66 0.05 19.28 4.36
C ASP A 66 -1.16 20.22 4.56
N PHE A 67 -1.16 21.37 3.86
CA PHE A 67 -2.25 22.34 3.84
C PHE A 67 -3.63 21.76 3.43
N PHE A 68 -3.66 20.64 2.69
CA PHE A 68 -4.90 20.05 2.19
C PHE A 68 -5.41 18.87 3.02
N GLU A 69 -4.70 18.47 4.08
CA GLU A 69 -4.87 17.13 4.63
C GLU A 69 -5.87 17.04 5.81
N GLY A 70 -6.54 18.14 6.19
CA GLY A 70 -7.71 18.11 7.08
C GLY A 70 -7.46 17.61 8.51
N VAL A 71 -6.19 17.47 8.89
CA VAL A 71 -5.73 17.02 10.19
C VAL A 71 -4.74 18.06 10.71
N LEU A 72 -5.23 18.83 11.69
CA LEU A 72 -4.48 19.83 12.44
C LEU A 72 -4.21 19.28 13.85
#